data_AF-A0A7S0Z2W7-F1
#
_entry.id   AF-A0A7S0Z2W7-F1
#
_cell.length_a   1.000
_cell.length_b   1.000
_cell.length_c   1.000
_cell.angle_alpha   90.00
_cell.angle_beta   90.00
_cell.angle_gamma   90.00
#
_symmetry.space_group_name_H-M   'P 1'
#
loop_
_entity.id
_entity.type
_entity.pdbx_description
1 polymer ?
#
loop_
_entity_poly.entity_id
_entity_poly.type
_entity_poly.pdbx_seq_one_letter_code
_entity_poly.pdbx_strand_id
1 'polypeptide(L)'
;ALWLTAGVGEADDVLGKLFKELGSALDEVSKLVLTLLYETHREEPKSRLWPYFCSLPLNVPLPFMWEEGQLPPDFKKDTFLVDQRLKYKVLVDTTGERLLGKVLASPLKPFTEVQLTPSKWAWAYSVVLSRATAVLREKKGAPPTLANTTAFKDADHLLAVAEGKASGQGKEGFAELALIPGIDMLNHGEGGEEGVAELEIKGGFATLTSGKGVLTRGEEVMIAYGGPEWCGVRPLNTHAFIAP
;
A
#
# COMPACT_ATOMS: atom_id res chain seq x y z
N ALA A 1 -4.98 -4.85 -17.24
CA ALA A 1 -5.81 -4.53 -16.05
C ALA A 1 -5.51 -3.11 -15.59
N LEU A 2 -6.45 -2.45 -14.92
CA LEU A 2 -6.31 -1.06 -14.46
C LEU A 2 -5.81 -1.08 -13.01
N TRP A 3 -4.50 -1.20 -12.84
CA TRP A 3 -3.85 -1.17 -11.51
C TRP A 3 -3.27 0.21 -11.28
N LEU A 4 -3.25 0.63 -10.02
CA LEU A 4 -2.50 1.83 -9.64
C LEU A 4 -1.15 1.40 -9.13
N THR A 5 -0.11 1.60 -9.92
CA THR A 5 1.27 1.41 -9.46
C THR A 5 2.00 2.74 -9.44
N ALA A 6 3.12 2.80 -8.70
CA ALA A 6 4.03 3.94 -8.69
C ALA A 6 4.53 4.33 -10.10
N GLY A 7 4.44 3.43 -11.09
CA GLY A 7 4.85 3.64 -12.47
C GLY A 7 3.73 4.06 -13.43
N VAL A 8 2.47 4.14 -13.01
CA VAL A 8 1.35 4.57 -13.87
C VAL A 8 1.25 6.09 -13.89
N GLY A 9 2.31 6.71 -14.38
CA GLY A 9 2.25 8.00 -15.04
C GLY A 9 2.88 7.76 -16.41
N GLU A 10 2.11 7.86 -17.49
CA GLU A 10 2.73 8.02 -18.80
C GLU A 10 3.78 9.13 -18.67
N ALA A 11 4.95 8.96 -19.27
CA ALA A 11 6.13 9.79 -19.02
C ALA A 11 5.91 11.30 -19.26
N ASP A 12 4.76 11.68 -19.82
CA ASP A 12 4.34 13.03 -20.19
C ASP A 12 3.19 13.64 -19.35
N ASP A 13 2.58 12.87 -18.43
CA ASP A 13 1.61 13.39 -17.44
C ASP A 13 2.33 14.24 -16.36
N VAL A 14 1.59 15.15 -15.72
CA VAL A 14 2.04 16.06 -14.66
C VAL A 14 2.78 15.29 -13.56
N LEU A 15 2.26 14.15 -13.12
CA LEU A 15 2.93 13.29 -12.14
C LEU A 15 4.22 12.68 -12.68
N GLY A 16 4.23 12.19 -13.92
CA GLY A 16 5.44 11.64 -14.54
C GLY A 16 6.57 12.68 -14.62
N LYS A 17 6.23 13.94 -14.93
CA LYS A 17 7.17 15.07 -14.91
C LYS A 17 7.63 15.41 -13.50
N LEU A 18 6.73 15.41 -12.52
CA LEU A 18 7.06 15.63 -11.10
C LEU A 18 8.02 14.56 -10.59
N PHE A 19 7.79 13.28 -10.92
CA PHE A 19 8.64 12.19 -10.48
C PHE A 19 10.05 12.29 -11.09
N LYS A 20 10.17 12.76 -12.33
CA LYS A 20 11.47 13.08 -12.96
C LYS A 20 12.17 14.25 -12.25
N GLU A 21 11.42 15.30 -11.88
CA GLU A 21 11.94 16.46 -11.15
C GLU A 21 12.48 16.08 -9.76
N LEU A 22 11.73 15.25 -9.02
CA LEU A 22 12.10 14.82 -7.67
C LEU A 22 13.20 13.76 -7.67
N GLY A 23 13.33 12.98 -8.74
CA GLY A 23 14.42 12.03 -8.96
C GLY A 23 14.59 11.05 -7.79
N SER A 24 15.83 10.92 -7.29
CA SER A 24 16.18 10.00 -6.20
C SER A 24 15.63 10.38 -4.83
N ALA A 25 14.99 11.55 -4.68
CA ALA A 25 14.33 11.92 -3.44
C ALA A 25 13.00 11.16 -3.22
N LEU A 26 12.51 10.46 -4.25
CA LEU A 26 11.21 9.83 -4.26
C LEU A 26 11.33 8.29 -4.33
N ASP A 27 11.06 7.64 -3.20
CA ASP A 27 10.93 6.18 -3.09
C ASP A 27 9.60 5.67 -3.69
N GLU A 28 9.49 4.35 -3.90
CA GLU A 28 8.31 3.74 -4.55
C GLU A 28 7.03 3.92 -3.73
N VAL A 29 7.11 3.96 -2.40
CA VAL A 29 5.95 4.19 -1.52
C VAL A 29 5.44 5.63 -1.71
N SER A 30 6.35 6.59 -1.66
CA SER A 30 6.05 8.01 -1.85
C SER A 30 5.46 8.30 -3.24
N LYS A 31 5.92 7.59 -4.29
CA LYS A 31 5.30 7.65 -5.62
C LYS A 31 3.84 7.21 -5.57
N LEU A 32 3.57 6.04 -4.99
CA LEU A 32 2.22 5.52 -4.91
C LEU A 32 1.30 6.41 -4.06
N VAL A 33 1.82 6.97 -2.96
CA VAL A 33 1.10 7.95 -2.12
C VAL A 33 0.73 9.21 -2.92
N LEU A 34 1.66 9.79 -3.67
CA LEU A 34 1.38 10.95 -4.53
C LEU A 34 0.41 10.61 -5.65
N THR A 35 0.56 9.46 -6.29
CA THR A 35 -0.37 8.99 -7.33
C THR A 35 -1.78 8.84 -6.77
N LEU A 36 -1.93 8.20 -5.59
CA LEU A 36 -3.21 8.05 -4.91
C LEU A 36 -3.84 9.42 -4.62
N LEU A 37 -3.10 10.33 -3.98
CA LEU A 37 -3.60 11.67 -3.67
C LEU A 37 -4.01 12.43 -4.93
N TYR A 38 -3.19 12.39 -5.97
CA TYR A 38 -3.46 13.11 -7.21
C TYR A 38 -4.75 12.63 -7.87
N GLU A 39 -4.90 11.31 -7.99
CA GLU A 39 -6.07 10.71 -8.62
C GLU A 39 -7.34 10.89 -7.79
N THR A 40 -7.25 10.89 -6.45
CA THR A 40 -8.41 11.16 -5.56
C THR A 40 -8.94 12.61 -5.66
N HIS A 41 -8.18 13.54 -6.21
CA HIS A 41 -8.62 14.93 -6.45
C HIS A 41 -9.06 15.18 -7.90
N ARG A 42 -8.93 14.19 -8.78
CA ARG A 42 -9.37 14.25 -10.17
C ARG A 42 -10.79 13.71 -10.28
N GLU A 43 -11.77 14.57 -10.01
CA GLU A 43 -13.19 14.25 -10.21
C GLU A 43 -13.48 13.77 -11.64
N GLU A 44 -14.56 13.01 -11.82
CA GLU A 44 -15.03 12.58 -13.15
C GLU A 44 -15.17 13.76 -14.11
N PRO A 45 -14.77 13.61 -15.39
CA PRO A 45 -14.27 12.40 -16.06
C PRO A 45 -12.73 12.26 -16.01
N LYS A 46 -12.02 12.98 -15.12
CA LYS A 46 -10.56 13.13 -15.20
C LYS A 46 -9.79 11.95 -14.64
N SER A 47 -10.34 11.19 -13.70
CA SER A 47 -9.75 9.93 -13.22
C SER A 47 -10.53 8.72 -13.74
N ARG A 48 -9.81 7.78 -14.37
CA ARG A 48 -10.39 6.50 -14.82
C ARG A 48 -10.69 5.54 -13.67
N LEU A 49 -10.17 5.83 -12.48
CA LEU A 49 -10.33 5.04 -11.26
C LEU A 49 -11.24 5.72 -10.24
N TRP A 50 -11.96 6.78 -10.62
CA TRP A 50 -12.84 7.50 -9.71
C TRP A 50 -13.78 6.59 -8.89
N PRO A 51 -14.48 5.59 -9.47
CA PRO A 51 -15.32 4.68 -8.69
C PRO A 51 -14.56 3.91 -7.62
N TYR A 52 -13.32 3.50 -7.91
CA TYR A 52 -12.45 2.83 -6.95
C TYR A 52 -12.04 3.76 -5.80
N PHE A 53 -11.68 5.02 -6.09
CA PHE A 53 -11.33 5.96 -5.03
C PHE A 53 -12.51 6.30 -4.12
N CYS A 54 -13.74 6.33 -4.64
CA CYS A 54 -14.95 6.50 -3.83
C CYS A 54 -15.19 5.36 -2.84
N SER A 55 -14.66 4.17 -3.10
CA SER A 55 -14.77 3.01 -2.20
C SER A 55 -13.63 2.89 -1.19
N LEU A 56 -12.61 3.75 -1.26
CA LEU A 56 -11.54 3.74 -0.28
C LEU A 56 -12.03 4.22 1.10
N PRO A 57 -11.47 3.66 2.18
CA PRO A 57 -11.80 4.09 3.52
C PRO A 57 -11.34 5.53 3.76
N LEU A 58 -12.26 6.37 4.26
CA LEU A 58 -11.94 7.72 4.70
C LEU A 58 -11.02 7.73 5.94
N ASN A 59 -11.00 6.63 6.69
CA ASN A 59 -10.18 6.48 7.87
C ASN A 59 -9.57 5.07 7.93
N VAL A 60 -8.23 5.01 7.93
CA VAL A 60 -7.45 3.82 8.25
C VAL A 60 -6.50 4.22 9.38
N PRO A 61 -6.98 4.22 10.64
CA PRO A 61 -6.24 4.79 11.74
C PRO A 61 -5.17 3.77 12.19
N LEU A 62 -4.08 3.67 11.45
CA LEU A 62 -2.94 2.87 11.85
C LEU A 62 -2.29 3.47 13.10
N PRO A 63 -1.69 2.65 13.98
CA PRO A 63 -1.13 3.10 15.26
C PRO A 63 -0.17 4.30 15.18
N PHE A 64 0.56 4.48 14.07
CA PHE A 64 1.46 5.64 13.90
C PHE A 64 0.71 6.97 13.84
N MET A 65 -0.58 6.94 13.49
CA MET A 65 -1.48 8.10 13.46
C MET A 65 -2.14 8.35 14.82
N TRP A 66 -2.01 7.44 15.78
CA TRP A 66 -2.62 7.57 17.10
C TRP A 66 -1.81 8.51 17.97
N GLU A 67 -2.50 9.32 18.76
CA GLU A 67 -1.90 10.08 19.86
C GLU A 67 -1.37 9.13 20.94
N GLU A 68 -0.38 9.56 21.72
CA GLU A 68 0.23 8.71 22.78
C GLU A 68 -0.78 8.23 23.84
N GLY A 69 -1.84 9.02 24.06
CA GLY A 69 -2.94 8.68 24.97
C GLY A 69 -3.89 7.62 24.42
N GLN A 70 -3.91 7.37 23.11
CA GLN A 70 -4.82 6.43 22.46
C GLN A 70 -4.28 4.99 22.45
N LEU A 71 -2.99 4.78 22.73
CA LEU A 71 -2.40 3.44 22.78
C LEU A 71 -2.81 2.74 24.10
N PRO A 72 -3.51 1.59 24.05
CA PRO A 72 -3.90 0.85 25.26
C PRO A 72 -2.70 0.46 26.14
N PRO A 73 -2.88 0.35 27.48
CA PRO A 73 -1.78 0.00 28.39
C PRO A 73 -1.08 -1.32 28.07
N ASP A 74 -1.79 -2.32 27.55
CA ASP A 74 -1.16 -3.60 27.21
C ASP A 74 -0.37 -3.51 25.90
N PHE A 75 -0.78 -2.66 24.96
CA PHE A 75 -0.03 -2.40 23.73
C PHE A 75 1.24 -1.61 23.99
N LYS A 76 1.26 -0.76 25.03
CA LYS A 76 2.47 -0.05 25.49
C LYS A 76 3.55 -0.99 26.02
N LYS A 77 3.19 -2.22 26.43
CA LYS A 77 4.14 -3.23 26.93
C LYS A 77 4.71 -4.08 25.79
N ASP A 78 4.07 -4.11 24.64
CA ASP A 78 4.53 -4.85 23.48
C ASP A 78 5.60 -4.03 22.73
N THR A 79 6.86 -4.43 22.90
CA THR A 79 8.01 -3.71 22.33
C THR A 79 7.98 -3.74 20.81
N PHE A 80 7.51 -4.82 20.18
CA PHE A 80 7.40 -4.91 18.73
C PHE A 80 6.40 -3.88 18.21
N LEU A 81 5.20 -3.81 18.79
CA LEU A 81 4.16 -2.87 18.39
C LEU A 81 4.63 -1.42 18.56
N VAL A 82 5.23 -1.09 19.70
CA VAL A 82 5.73 0.26 19.99
C VAL A 82 6.86 0.66 19.05
N ASP A 83 7.86 -0.21 18.85
CA ASP A 83 9.00 0.08 17.98
C ASP A 83 8.56 0.26 16.53
N GLN A 84 7.70 -0.62 16.02
CA GLN A 84 7.18 -0.53 14.67
C GLN A 84 6.31 0.72 14.48
N ARG A 85 5.45 1.05 15.45
CA ARG A 85 4.67 2.30 15.44
C ARG A 85 5.59 3.52 15.29
N LEU A 86 6.67 3.58 16.07
CA LEU A 86 7.63 4.68 16.02
C LEU A 86 8.38 4.73 14.68
N LYS A 87 8.84 3.58 14.17
CA LYS A 87 9.48 3.49 12.85
C LYS A 87 8.56 4.03 11.74
N TYR A 88 7.31 3.60 11.70
CA TYR A 88 6.34 4.10 10.73
C TYR A 88 6.09 5.59 10.90
N LYS A 89 5.92 6.08 12.13
CA LYS A 89 5.72 7.50 12.39
C LYS A 89 6.88 8.35 11.86
N VAL A 90 8.12 7.98 12.20
CA VAL A 90 9.33 8.68 11.72
C VAL A 90 9.40 8.63 10.20
N LEU A 91 9.13 7.48 9.59
CA LEU A 91 9.16 7.31 8.13
C LEU A 91 8.15 8.23 7.44
N VAL A 92 6.89 8.24 7.90
CA VAL A 92 5.81 9.05 7.33
C VAL A 92 6.08 10.54 7.52
N ASP A 93 6.46 10.96 8.72
CA ASP A 93 6.72 12.35 9.05
C ASP A 93 7.92 12.88 8.24
N THR A 94 9.05 12.14 8.22
CA THR A 94 10.27 12.55 7.52
C THR A 94 10.07 12.60 6.00
N THR A 95 9.38 11.62 5.41
CA THR A 95 9.10 11.62 3.96
C THR A 95 8.15 12.75 3.59
N GLY A 96 7.13 13.01 4.42
CA GLY A 96 6.22 14.13 4.27
C GLY A 96 6.95 15.48 4.32
N GLU A 97 7.67 15.77 5.40
CA GLU A 97 8.43 17.02 5.57
C GLU A 97 9.40 17.28 4.40
N ARG A 98 10.10 16.22 3.95
CA ARG A 98 11.05 16.31 2.84
C ARG A 98 10.39 16.61 1.49
N LEU A 99 9.18 16.10 1.25
CA LEU A 99 8.55 16.10 -0.07
C LEU A 99 7.45 17.16 -0.24
N LEU A 100 6.62 17.38 0.78
CA LEU A 100 5.42 18.25 0.66
C LEU A 100 5.78 19.65 0.16
N GLY A 101 6.79 20.29 0.77
CA GLY A 101 7.25 21.61 0.36
C GLY A 101 7.78 21.65 -1.08
N LYS A 102 8.52 20.61 -1.50
CA LYS A 102 9.05 20.51 -2.88
C LYS A 102 7.93 20.30 -3.90
N VAL A 103 6.95 19.45 -3.58
CA VAL A 103 5.81 19.17 -4.45
C VAL A 103 4.93 20.41 -4.62
N LEU A 104 4.66 21.14 -3.53
CA LEU A 104 3.88 22.39 -3.56
C LEU A 104 4.63 23.53 -4.28
N ALA A 105 5.95 23.57 -4.18
CA ALA A 105 6.79 24.57 -4.87
C ALA A 105 7.03 24.24 -6.35
N SER A 106 6.74 23.02 -6.81
CA SER A 106 6.98 22.63 -8.21
C SER A 106 6.17 23.51 -9.17
N PRO A 107 6.78 23.99 -10.27
CA PRO A 107 6.08 24.79 -11.29
C PRO A 107 4.96 24.01 -11.98
N LEU A 108 4.97 22.68 -11.89
CA LEU A 108 3.92 21.81 -12.43
C LEU A 108 2.60 21.94 -11.68
N LYS A 109 2.63 22.45 -10.43
CA LYS A 109 1.47 22.61 -9.53
C LYS A 109 0.49 21.43 -9.53
N PRO A 110 0.96 20.19 -9.26
CA PRO A 110 0.10 19.01 -9.26
C PRO A 110 -0.95 19.04 -8.13
N PHE A 111 -0.70 19.83 -7.08
CA PHE A 111 -1.58 19.96 -5.92
C PHE A 111 -1.70 21.43 -5.49
N THR A 112 -2.84 21.76 -4.90
CA THR A 112 -3.01 22.94 -4.05
C THR A 112 -2.65 22.61 -2.59
N GLU A 113 -2.43 23.63 -1.76
CA GLU A 113 -2.15 23.47 -0.32
C GLU A 113 -3.28 22.73 0.43
N VAL A 114 -4.53 22.88 -0.03
CA VAL A 114 -5.68 22.17 0.55
C VAL A 114 -5.66 20.69 0.16
N GLN A 115 -5.13 20.35 -1.02
CA GLN A 115 -5.11 18.98 -1.53
C GLN A 115 -3.95 18.16 -0.96
N LEU A 116 -2.86 18.81 -0.54
CA LEU A 116 -1.67 18.15 -0.05
C LEU A 116 -1.26 18.72 1.32
N THR A 117 -1.80 18.10 2.38
CA THR A 117 -1.50 18.43 3.78
C THR A 117 -0.82 17.25 4.47
N PRO A 118 -0.13 17.46 5.62
CA PRO A 118 0.44 16.35 6.40
C PRO A 118 -0.58 15.27 6.76
N SER A 119 -1.82 15.64 7.10
CA SER A 119 -2.87 14.67 7.41
C SER A 119 -3.31 13.86 6.19
N LYS A 120 -3.41 14.49 5.00
CA LYS A 120 -3.73 13.77 3.76
C LYS A 120 -2.58 12.86 3.32
N TRP A 121 -1.33 13.29 3.54
CA TRP A 121 -0.15 12.45 3.34
C TRP A 121 -0.19 11.21 4.23
N ALA A 122 -0.40 11.39 5.53
CA ALA A 122 -0.50 10.28 6.49
C ALA A 122 -1.66 9.31 6.14
N TRP A 123 -2.82 9.84 5.74
CA TRP A 123 -3.94 9.02 5.26
C TRP A 123 -3.59 8.20 4.01
N ALA A 124 -3.03 8.84 2.98
CA ALA A 124 -2.67 8.13 1.76
C ALA A 124 -1.59 7.07 2.03
N TYR A 125 -0.65 7.36 2.94
CA TYR A 125 0.33 6.39 3.41
C TYR A 125 -0.33 5.21 4.13
N SER A 126 -1.33 5.45 4.99
CA SER A 126 -2.03 4.36 5.68
C SER A 126 -2.87 3.50 4.74
N VAL A 127 -3.46 4.10 3.69
CA VAL A 127 -4.08 3.34 2.60
C VAL A 127 -3.05 2.46 1.90
N VAL A 128 -1.88 2.99 1.52
CA VAL A 128 -0.84 2.20 0.87
C VAL A 128 -0.35 1.05 1.75
N LEU A 129 -0.12 1.27 3.05
CA LEU A 129 0.32 0.22 3.98
C LEU A 129 -0.70 -0.92 4.14
N SER A 130 -1.98 -0.59 4.13
CA SER A 130 -3.07 -1.54 4.42
C SER A 130 -3.66 -2.22 3.20
N ARG A 131 -3.38 -1.72 1.99
CA ARG A 131 -4.03 -2.17 0.76
C ARG A 131 -3.08 -2.48 -0.39
N ALA A 132 -1.87 -1.92 -0.40
CA ALA A 132 -0.96 -2.14 -1.51
C ALA A 132 -0.37 -3.56 -1.45
N THR A 133 -0.34 -4.20 -2.61
CA THR A 133 0.33 -5.48 -2.83
C THR A 133 1.70 -5.25 -3.45
N ALA A 134 2.70 -5.98 -2.97
CA ALA A 134 3.99 -6.06 -3.62
C ALA A 134 3.89 -6.97 -4.86
N VAL A 135 4.26 -6.45 -6.03
CA VAL A 135 4.33 -7.23 -7.27
C VAL A 135 5.76 -7.20 -7.81
N LEU A 136 6.24 -8.34 -8.28
CA LEU A 136 7.57 -8.52 -8.85
C LEU A 136 7.50 -8.40 -10.38
N ARG A 137 8.47 -7.68 -10.93
CA ARG A 137 8.76 -7.68 -12.36
C ARG A 137 10.18 -8.15 -12.59
N GLU A 138 10.38 -9.03 -13.58
CA GLU A 138 11.72 -9.46 -13.99
C GLU A 138 12.57 -8.29 -14.50
N LYS A 139 11.93 -7.30 -15.12
CA LYS A 139 12.53 -6.04 -15.60
C LYS A 139 11.49 -4.94 -15.74
N LYS A 140 11.92 -3.69 -15.83
CA LYS A 140 11.03 -2.55 -16.10
C LYS A 140 10.20 -2.80 -17.37
N GLY A 141 8.87 -2.73 -17.26
CA GLY A 141 7.93 -2.98 -18.36
C GLY A 141 7.58 -4.45 -18.62
N ALA A 142 8.20 -5.42 -17.94
CA ALA A 142 7.79 -6.82 -18.02
C ALA A 142 6.45 -7.03 -17.29
N PRO A 143 5.63 -8.03 -17.67
CA PRO A 143 4.41 -8.37 -16.94
C PRO A 143 4.70 -8.63 -15.46
N PRO A 144 3.85 -8.13 -14.56
CA PRO A 144 3.99 -8.33 -13.12
C PRO A 144 3.61 -9.77 -12.73
N THR A 145 4.24 -10.23 -11.66
CA THR A 145 3.95 -11.47 -10.94
C THR A 145 3.81 -11.17 -9.45
N LEU A 146 3.10 -12.01 -8.69
CA LEU A 146 2.91 -11.78 -7.26
C LEU A 146 4.26 -11.95 -6.53
N ALA A 147 4.66 -10.97 -5.70
CA ALA A 147 5.72 -11.22 -4.72
C ALA A 147 5.17 -12.22 -3.70
N ASN A 148 5.98 -13.15 -3.17
CA ASN A 148 5.55 -14.26 -2.28
C ASN A 148 4.56 -13.96 -1.13
N THR A 149 4.20 -12.70 -0.87
CA THR A 149 3.16 -12.23 0.04
C THR A 149 2.42 -11.04 -0.56
N THR A 150 1.13 -10.91 -0.26
CA THR A 150 0.35 -9.71 -0.62
C THR A 150 0.61 -8.53 0.30
N ALA A 151 1.18 -8.73 1.49
CA ALA A 151 1.31 -7.67 2.48
C ALA A 151 2.70 -7.56 3.15
N PHE A 152 2.96 -6.40 3.76
CA PHE A 152 4.23 -6.05 4.42
C PHE A 152 4.29 -6.57 5.86
N LYS A 153 5.42 -7.17 6.23
CA LYS A 153 5.59 -7.81 7.53
C LYS A 153 5.86 -6.79 8.63
N ASP A 154 6.62 -5.76 8.29
CA ASP A 154 7.08 -4.69 9.17
C ASP A 154 7.63 -3.52 8.34
N ALA A 155 8.09 -2.46 9.03
CA ALA A 155 8.63 -1.27 8.39
C ALA A 155 9.93 -1.56 7.61
N ASP A 156 10.73 -2.52 8.05
CA ASP A 156 12.00 -2.85 7.41
C ASP A 156 11.74 -3.61 6.08
N HIS A 157 10.73 -4.49 6.05
CA HIS A 157 10.26 -5.12 4.82
C HIS A 157 9.69 -4.08 3.84
N LEU A 158 8.93 -3.11 4.32
CA LEU A 158 8.45 -2.01 3.47
C LEU A 158 9.62 -1.22 2.87
N LEU A 159 10.63 -0.86 3.66
CA LEU A 159 11.82 -0.15 3.17
C LEU A 159 12.57 -0.99 2.13
N ALA A 160 12.72 -2.29 2.35
CA ALA A 160 13.33 -3.19 1.37
C ALA A 160 12.55 -3.23 0.06
N VAL A 161 11.21 -3.25 0.11
CA VAL A 161 10.36 -3.16 -1.09
C VAL A 161 10.48 -1.79 -1.75
N ALA A 162 10.46 -0.71 -0.97
CA ALA A 162 10.57 0.67 -1.45
C ALA A 162 11.90 0.96 -2.15
N GLU A 163 12.98 0.29 -1.72
CA GLU A 163 14.31 0.35 -2.32
C GLU A 163 14.49 -0.62 -3.51
N GLY A 164 13.45 -1.41 -3.85
CA GLY A 164 13.51 -2.42 -4.90
C GLY A 164 14.42 -3.61 -4.57
N LYS A 165 14.74 -3.82 -3.28
CA LYS A 165 15.63 -4.88 -2.77
C LYS A 165 14.90 -6.15 -2.34
N ALA A 166 13.57 -6.19 -2.40
CA ALA A 166 12.81 -7.38 -2.03
C ALA A 166 12.94 -8.46 -3.12
N SER A 167 13.54 -9.60 -2.75
CA SER A 167 13.61 -10.80 -3.59
C SER A 167 12.47 -11.75 -3.25
N GLY A 168 11.75 -12.22 -4.27
CA GLY A 168 10.86 -13.37 -4.16
C GLY A 168 11.48 -14.57 -4.87
N GLN A 169 11.45 -15.73 -4.21
CA GLN A 169 11.83 -17.04 -4.81
C GLN A 169 13.25 -17.15 -5.36
N GLY A 170 14.22 -16.40 -4.81
CA GLY A 170 15.61 -16.43 -5.30
C GLY A 170 15.78 -15.86 -6.72
N LYS A 171 14.81 -15.10 -7.22
CA LYS A 171 14.91 -14.35 -8.48
C LYS A 171 15.23 -12.90 -8.18
N GLU A 172 16.27 -12.37 -8.83
CA GLU A 172 16.50 -10.93 -8.90
C GLU A 172 15.36 -10.30 -9.72
N GLY A 173 14.66 -9.33 -9.13
CA GLY A 173 13.54 -8.66 -9.77
C GLY A 173 13.28 -7.31 -9.11
N PHE A 174 12.52 -6.46 -9.81
CA PHE A 174 12.07 -5.18 -9.27
C PHE A 174 10.74 -5.40 -8.57
N ALA A 175 10.71 -5.21 -7.25
CA ALA A 175 9.47 -5.12 -6.50
C ALA A 175 8.87 -3.72 -6.68
N GLU A 176 7.60 -3.65 -7.06
CA GLU A 176 6.83 -2.41 -7.09
C GLU A 176 5.58 -2.58 -6.23
N LEU A 177 5.01 -1.46 -5.78
CA LEU A 177 3.75 -1.44 -5.06
C LEU A 177 2.59 -1.16 -6.00
N ALA A 178 1.53 -1.93 -5.83
CA ALA A 178 0.30 -1.80 -6.61
C ALA A 178 -0.92 -1.80 -5.69
N LEU A 179 -1.84 -0.86 -5.91
CA LEU A 179 -3.23 -0.99 -5.48
C LEU A 179 -3.99 -1.66 -6.63
N ILE A 180 -4.71 -2.73 -6.31
CA ILE A 180 -5.38 -3.59 -7.28
C ILE A 180 -6.88 -3.58 -6.94
N PRO A 181 -7.67 -2.72 -7.61
CA PRO A 181 -9.09 -2.58 -7.32
C PRO A 181 -9.82 -3.92 -7.30
N GLY A 182 -10.57 -4.15 -6.23
CA GLY A 182 -11.34 -5.36 -5.99
C GLY A 182 -10.57 -6.46 -5.25
N ILE A 183 -9.25 -6.56 -5.44
CA ILE A 183 -8.40 -7.48 -4.65
C ILE A 183 -8.11 -6.86 -3.29
N ASP A 184 -7.70 -5.59 -3.27
CA ASP A 184 -7.37 -4.84 -2.07
C ASP A 184 -8.58 -4.49 -1.18
N MET A 185 -9.77 -4.95 -1.56
CA MET A 185 -11.01 -4.84 -0.79
C MET A 185 -11.37 -6.11 -0.02
N LEU A 186 -10.73 -7.23 -0.35
CA LEU A 186 -10.96 -8.50 0.33
C LEU A 186 -10.30 -8.49 1.69
N ASN A 187 -11.01 -8.98 2.70
CA ASN A 187 -10.49 -9.07 4.06
C ASN A 187 -9.48 -10.23 4.21
N HIS A 188 -8.74 -10.18 5.32
CA HIS A 188 -7.82 -11.25 5.69
C HIS A 188 -8.58 -12.48 6.19
N GLY A 189 -8.21 -13.66 5.68
CA GLY A 189 -8.50 -14.96 6.28
C GLY A 189 -7.22 -15.80 6.43
N GLU A 190 -7.23 -16.79 7.31
CA GLU A 190 -6.03 -17.60 7.56
C GLU A 190 -5.75 -18.53 6.36
N GLY A 191 -4.50 -18.52 5.90
CA GLY A 191 -4.11 -19.25 4.69
C GLY A 191 -4.38 -20.76 4.82
N GLY A 192 -5.16 -21.31 3.89
CA GLY A 192 -5.48 -22.73 3.84
C GLY A 192 -6.79 -23.12 4.55
N GLU A 193 -7.52 -22.15 5.10
CA GLU A 193 -8.89 -22.33 5.59
C GLU A 193 -9.93 -22.36 4.45
N GLU A 194 -11.11 -22.89 4.77
CA GLU A 194 -12.26 -22.83 3.89
C GLU A 194 -12.69 -21.36 3.68
N GLY A 195 -12.89 -20.98 2.42
CA GLY A 195 -13.33 -19.62 2.05
C GLY A 195 -12.22 -18.59 1.85
N VAL A 196 -10.95 -18.99 1.99
CA VAL A 196 -9.80 -18.16 1.63
C VAL A 196 -9.40 -18.43 0.17
N ALA A 197 -9.46 -17.40 -0.66
CA ALA A 197 -9.10 -17.44 -2.07
C ALA A 197 -7.58 -17.37 -2.27
N GLU A 198 -7.10 -18.09 -3.28
CA GLU A 198 -5.73 -17.99 -3.77
C GLU A 198 -5.64 -16.88 -4.81
N LEU A 199 -4.73 -15.93 -4.57
CA LEU A 199 -4.42 -14.87 -5.52
C LEU A 199 -3.20 -15.27 -6.37
N GLU A 200 -3.40 -15.32 -7.69
CA GLU A 200 -2.30 -15.36 -8.66
C GLU A 200 -2.22 -14.02 -9.38
N ILE A 201 -1.01 -13.52 -9.58
CA ILE A 201 -0.76 -12.42 -10.51
C ILE A 201 0.13 -12.92 -11.64
N LYS A 202 -0.39 -12.88 -12.87
CA LYS A 202 0.34 -13.34 -14.07
C LYS A 202 -0.12 -12.60 -15.31
N GLY A 203 0.84 -12.20 -16.15
CA GLY A 203 0.53 -11.58 -17.44
C GLY A 203 -0.21 -10.23 -17.32
N GLY A 204 -0.12 -9.55 -16.17
CA GLY A 204 -0.87 -8.32 -15.92
C GLY A 204 -2.33 -8.51 -15.53
N PHE A 205 -2.70 -9.74 -15.14
CA PHE A 205 -3.99 -10.09 -14.57
C PHE A 205 -3.81 -10.56 -13.13
N ALA A 206 -4.73 -10.14 -12.26
CA ALA A 206 -4.89 -10.69 -10.93
C ALA A 206 -6.07 -11.66 -11.01
N THR A 207 -5.83 -12.91 -10.64
CA THR A 207 -6.80 -13.99 -10.68
C THR A 207 -7.01 -14.49 -9.27
N LEU A 208 -8.26 -14.47 -8.82
CA LEU A 208 -8.68 -15.11 -7.59
C LEU A 208 -9.27 -16.47 -7.94
N THR A 209 -8.79 -17.50 -7.27
CA THR A 209 -9.35 -18.84 -7.34
C THR A 209 -9.83 -19.24 -5.95
N SER A 210 -10.93 -19.99 -5.86
CA SER A 210 -11.32 -20.59 -4.58
C SER A 210 -10.16 -21.47 -4.12
N GLY A 211 -9.64 -21.22 -2.92
CA GLY A 211 -8.60 -22.03 -2.33
C GLY A 211 -9.13 -23.41 -1.92
N LYS A 212 -9.00 -23.76 -0.65
CA LYS A 212 -9.57 -25.01 -0.13
C LYS A 212 -11.05 -24.80 0.21
N GLY A 213 -11.88 -25.81 -0.07
CA GLY A 213 -13.29 -25.82 0.32
C GLY A 213 -14.27 -25.26 -0.73
N VAL A 214 -15.56 -25.37 -0.41
CA VAL A 214 -16.66 -24.82 -1.20
C VAL A 214 -17.15 -23.57 -0.48
N LEU A 215 -17.09 -22.42 -1.16
CA LEU A 215 -17.75 -21.21 -0.67
C LEU A 215 -19.26 -21.38 -0.73
N THR A 216 -19.93 -21.23 0.40
CA THR A 216 -21.39 -21.24 0.49
C THR A 216 -21.95 -19.87 0.11
N ARG A 217 -23.14 -19.86 -0.49
CA ARG A 217 -23.82 -18.60 -0.84
C ARG A 217 -23.99 -17.72 0.41
N GLY A 218 -23.44 -16.51 0.33
CA GLY A 218 -23.53 -15.51 1.41
C GLY A 218 -22.31 -15.48 2.33
N GLU A 219 -21.36 -16.39 2.16
CA GLU A 219 -20.06 -16.31 2.84
C GLU A 219 -19.17 -15.25 2.21
N GLU A 220 -18.33 -14.65 3.05
CA GLU A 220 -17.33 -13.69 2.61
C GLU A 220 -16.17 -14.41 1.92
N VAL A 221 -15.68 -13.82 0.83
CA VAL A 221 -14.44 -14.26 0.18
C VAL A 221 -13.29 -13.50 0.79
N MET A 222 -12.34 -14.22 1.38
CA MET A 222 -11.16 -13.64 2.03
C MET A 222 -9.89 -13.98 1.26
N ILE A 223 -8.79 -13.29 1.55
CA ILE A 223 -7.44 -13.63 1.06
C ILE A 223 -6.45 -13.69 2.22
N ALA A 224 -5.39 -14.47 2.07
CA ALA A 224 -4.29 -14.45 3.03
C ALA A 224 -3.40 -13.23 2.76
N TYR A 225 -3.36 -12.26 3.67
CA TYR A 225 -2.48 -11.09 3.55
C TYR A 225 -1.01 -11.48 3.67
N GLY A 226 -0.71 -12.42 4.57
CA GLY A 226 0.63 -12.91 4.85
C GLY A 226 0.64 -14.36 5.33
N GLY A 227 1.82 -14.82 5.77
CA GLY A 227 2.03 -16.18 6.26
C GLY A 227 1.75 -16.37 7.76
N PRO A 228 2.08 -17.54 8.33
CA PRO A 228 1.85 -17.87 9.74
C PRO A 228 2.47 -16.90 10.76
N GLU A 229 3.43 -16.07 10.33
CA GLU A 229 4.00 -15.01 11.15
C GLU A 229 3.04 -13.83 11.39
N TRP A 230 1.85 -13.80 10.76
CA TRP A 230 0.82 -12.76 10.91
C TRP A 230 -0.16 -13.06 12.06
N CYS A 231 0.37 -13.39 13.24
CA CYS A 231 -0.44 -13.63 14.44
C CYS A 231 -0.36 -12.48 15.45
N GLY A 232 -1.35 -12.37 16.33
CA GLY A 232 -1.38 -11.37 17.40
C GLY A 232 -1.38 -9.93 16.89
N VAL A 233 -0.54 -9.08 17.51
CA VAL A 233 -0.48 -7.63 17.23
C VAL A 233 0.31 -7.26 15.98
N ARG A 234 0.93 -8.22 15.29
CA ARG A 234 1.76 -7.95 14.12
C ARG A 234 1.05 -7.21 12.98
N PRO A 235 -0.15 -7.62 12.54
CA PRO A 235 -0.89 -6.89 11.51
C PRO A 235 -1.37 -5.50 11.95
N LEU A 236 -1.37 -5.18 13.24
CA LEU A 236 -1.98 -3.93 13.74
C LEU A 236 -1.33 -2.68 13.14
N ASN A 237 -0.01 -2.68 12.96
CA ASN A 237 0.73 -1.54 12.42
C ASN A 237 0.54 -1.31 10.92
N THR A 238 0.08 -2.30 10.17
CA THR A 238 -0.08 -2.23 8.71
C THR A 238 -1.53 -2.31 8.26
N HIS A 239 -2.40 -3.01 8.99
CA HIS A 239 -3.77 -3.33 8.57
C HIS A 239 -4.83 -3.02 9.64
N ALA A 240 -4.45 -2.42 10.78
CA ALA A 240 -5.37 -1.99 11.84
C ALA A 240 -6.22 -3.11 12.49
N PHE A 241 -5.79 -4.37 12.45
CA PHE A 241 -6.45 -5.49 13.14
C PHE A 241 -5.46 -6.32 13.96
N ILE A 242 -6.00 -7.21 14.80
CA ILE A 242 -5.24 -8.17 15.60
C ILE A 242 -5.71 -9.55 15.18
N ALA A 243 -4.76 -10.42 14.81
CA ALA A 243 -5.04 -11.82 14.54
C ALA A 243 -5.09 -12.60 15.87
N PRO A 244 -5.94 -13.63 15.99
CA PRO A 244 -6.01 -14.48 17.17
C PRO A 244 -4.68 -15.18 17.49
#